data_AF-A0A4Q0YWU7-F1
#
_entry.id   AF-A0A4Q0YWU7-F1
#
_cell.length_a   1.000
_cell.length_b   1.000
_cell.length_c   1.000
_cell.angle_alpha   90.00
_cell.angle_beta   90.00
_cell.angle_gamma   90.00
#
_symmetry.space_group_name_H-M   'P 1'
#
loop_
_entity.id
_entity.type
_entity.pdbx_description
1 polymer ?
#
loop_
_entity_poly.entity_id
_entity_poly.type
_entity_poly.pdbx_seq_one_letter_code
_entity_poly.pdbx_strand_id
1 'polypeptide(L)' 'MEEQILSKSELVQLFEDEVIIDTDKAWLMDGKEIEIIALHDVEPKYLQDVTNAKFYKIIPKEEGRRY' A
#
# COMPACT_ATOMS: atom_id res chain seq x y z
N MET A 1 -6.15 -12.47 4.63
CA MET A 1 -5.88 -11.19 5.32
C MET A 1 -6.87 -10.21 4.75
N GLU A 2 -7.44 -9.33 5.58
CA GLU A 2 -8.36 -8.31 5.10
C GLU A 2 -7.55 -7.17 4.45
N GLU A 3 -8.06 -6.64 3.35
CA GLU A 3 -7.55 -5.43 2.70
C GLU A 3 -7.56 -4.25 3.67
N GLN A 4 -6.48 -3.47 3.72
CA GLN A 4 -6.33 -2.39 4.70
C GLN A 4 -5.98 -1.08 3.99
N ILE A 5 -6.73 -0.02 4.29
CA ILE A 5 -6.43 1.33 3.80
C ILE A 5 -5.67 2.07 4.89
N LEU A 6 -4.47 2.52 4.55
CA LEU A 6 -3.52 3.15 5.44
C LEU A 6 -3.18 4.55 4.91
N SER A 7 -2.77 5.45 5.79
CA SER A 7 -2.27 6.77 5.36
C SER A 7 -0.80 6.68 4.97
N LYS A 8 -0.24 7.73 4.35
CA LYS A 8 1.19 7.79 4.03
C LYS A 8 2.06 7.49 5.24
N SER A 9 1.75 8.09 6.39
CA SER A 9 2.52 7.93 7.61
C SER A 9 2.49 6.49 8.12
N GLU A 10 1.30 5.87 8.10
CA GLU A 10 1.14 4.47 8.50
C GLU A 10 1.88 3.52 7.55
N LEU A 11 1.82 3.79 6.24
CA LEU A 11 2.55 3.00 5.25
C LEU A 11 4.06 3.10 5.50
N VAL A 12 4.58 4.31 5.68
CA VAL A 12 6.00 4.54 5.98
C VAL A 12 6.41 3.81 7.26
N GLN A 13 5.58 3.86 8.29
CA GLN A 13 5.84 3.15 9.54
C GLN A 13 5.89 1.63 9.33
N LEU A 14 5.03 1.05 8.49
CA LEU A 14 5.09 -0.38 8.17
C LEU A 14 6.36 -0.78 7.40
N PHE A 15 6.92 0.13 6.60
CA PHE A 15 8.23 -0.07 5.98
C PHE A 15 9.37 0.10 6.99
N GLU A 16 9.28 1.05 7.93
CA GLU A 16 10.26 1.26 9.00
C GLU A 16 10.30 0.11 10.02
N ASP A 17 9.14 -0.46 10.37
CA ASP A 17 9.01 -1.63 11.25
C ASP A 17 9.34 -2.96 10.52
N GLU A 18 9.82 -2.91 9.27
CA GLU A 18 10.14 -4.08 8.43
C GLU A 18 8.96 -5.07 8.26
N VAL A 19 7.74 -4.60 8.48
CA VAL A 19 6.51 -5.39 8.31
C VAL A 19 6.25 -5.64 6.83
N ILE A 20 6.56 -4.64 5.99
CA ILE A 20 6.53 -4.75 4.53
C ILE A 20 7.97 -4.79 4.01
N ILE A 21 8.30 -5.88 3.33
CA ILE A 21 9.60 -6.10 2.72
C ILE A 21 9.46 -5.92 1.21
N ASP A 22 10.20 -4.97 0.65
CA ASP A 22 10.34 -4.85 -0.79
C ASP A 22 11.31 -5.92 -1.31
N THR A 23 10.83 -6.78 -2.19
CA THR A 23 11.64 -7.83 -2.82
C THR A 23 11.98 -7.52 -4.28
N ASP A 24 12.00 -6.24 -4.65
CA ASP A 24 12.27 -5.69 -6.00
C ASP A 24 11.18 -6.04 -7.04
N LYS A 25 10.44 -7.14 -6.84
CA LYS A 25 9.36 -7.62 -7.70
C LYS A 25 7.97 -7.50 -7.08
N ALA A 26 7.90 -7.57 -5.77
CA ALA A 26 6.67 -7.51 -5.00
C ALA A 26 6.94 -7.03 -3.58
N TRP A 27 5.90 -6.53 -2.93
CA TRP A 27 5.92 -6.28 -1.51
C TRP A 27 5.46 -7.53 -0.77
N LEU A 28 6.21 -7.92 0.26
CA LEU A 28 5.88 -9.04 1.12
C LEU A 28 5.50 -8.51 2.49
N MET A 29 4.33 -8.90 2.99
CA MET A 29 3.91 -8.64 4.36
C MET A 29 3.68 -9.99 5.04
N ASP A 30 4.42 -10.28 6.11
CA ASP A 30 4.32 -11.56 6.84
C ASP A 30 4.49 -12.80 5.93
N GLY A 31 5.37 -12.70 4.93
CA GLY A 31 5.62 -13.76 3.95
C GLY A 31 4.55 -13.95 2.87
N LYS A 32 3.59 -13.01 2.75
CA LYS A 32 2.58 -12.98 1.67
C LYS A 32 2.80 -11.80 0.76
N GLU A 33 2.67 -12.00 -0.55
CA GLU A 33 2.66 -10.89 -1.49
C GLU A 33 1.49 -9.95 -1.20
N ILE A 34 1.76 -8.65 -1.21
CA ILE A 34 0.77 -7.60 -1.09
C ILE A 34 0.91 -6.62 -2.26
N GLU A 35 -0.19 -6.00 -2.64
CA GLU A 35 -0.26 -4.92 -3.61
C GLU A 35 -0.60 -3.61 -2.88
N ILE A 36 0.17 -2.57 -3.15
CA ILE A 36 -0.03 -1.24 -2.58
C ILE A 36 -0.55 -0.32 -3.68
N ILE A 37 -1.78 0.17 -3.53
CA ILE A 37 -2.44 1.08 -4.46
C ILE A 37 -2.52 2.47 -3.83
N ALA A 38 -1.87 3.46 -4.43
CA ALA A 38 -1.98 4.85 -3.97
C ALA A 38 -3.36 5.42 -4.35
N LEU A 39 -4.15 5.82 -3.34
CA LEU A 39 -5.43 6.49 -3.51
C LEU A 39 -5.22 8.00 -3.41
N HIS A 40 -5.33 8.67 -4.56
CA HIS A 40 -5.27 10.13 -4.65
C HIS A 40 -6.65 10.66 -5.01
N ASP A 41 -7.30 11.34 -4.07
CA ASP A 41 -8.51 12.12 -4.34
C ASP A 41 -8.04 13.53 -4.74
N VAL A 42 -7.80 13.73 -6.03
CA VAL A 42 -7.52 15.07 -6.58
C VAL A 42 -8.76 15.55 -7.32
N GLU A 43 -9.51 16.42 -6.67
CA GLU A 43 -10.33 17.39 -7.39
C GLU A 43 -9.39 18.24 -8.28
N PRO A 44 -9.65 18.37 -9.59
CA PRO A 44 -8.74 19.02 -10.54
C PRO A 44 -8.52 20.52 -10.31
N LYS A 45 -9.14 21.10 -9.27
CA LYS A 45 -9.10 22.54 -8.98
C LYS A 45 -7.91 22.99 -8.13
N TYR A 46 -7.16 22.06 -7.53
CA TYR A 46 -6.03 22.34 -6.62
C TYR A 46 -4.72 21.67 -7.06
N LEU A 47 -4.44 21.68 -8.37
CA LEU A 47 -3.24 21.12 -9.00
C LEU A 47 -1.90 21.82 -8.61
N GLN A 48 -1.85 22.55 -7.49
CA GLN A 48 -0.63 23.20 -6.99
C GLN A 48 0.12 22.39 -5.93
N ASP A 49 -0.49 21.39 -5.28
CA ASP A 49 0.14 20.56 -4.26
C ASP A 49 0.15 19.07 -4.68
N VAL A 50 0.88 18.77 -5.75
CA VAL A 50 1.02 17.44 -6.37
C VAL A 50 1.72 16.37 -5.49
N THR A 51 1.87 16.59 -4.18
CA THR A 51 2.73 15.78 -3.30
C THR A 51 1.99 15.01 -2.19
N ASN A 52 0.67 15.17 -2.05
CA ASN A 52 -0.10 14.63 -0.91
C ASN A 52 -1.09 13.53 -1.31
N ALA A 53 -0.56 12.35 -1.68
CA ALA A 53 -1.38 11.14 -1.66
C ALA A 53 -1.72 10.86 -0.18
N LYS A 54 -2.98 11.09 0.21
CA LYS A 54 -3.39 10.96 1.61
C LYS A 54 -3.53 9.49 2.04
N PHE A 55 -3.83 8.59 1.11
CA PHE A 55 -4.16 7.21 1.42
C PHE A 55 -3.50 6.22 0.46
N TYR A 56 -3.18 5.05 0.99
CA TYR A 56 -2.60 3.90 0.31
C TYR A 56 -3.41 2.69 0.72
N LYS A 57 -3.88 1.91 -0.25
CA LYS A 57 -4.62 0.68 -0.01
C LYS A 57 -3.68 -0.51 -0.17
N ILE A 58 -3.56 -1.33 0.87
CA ILE A 58 -2.84 -2.61 0.84
C ILE A 58 -3.84 -3.72 0.58
N ILE A 59 -3.60 -4.48 -0.47
CA ILE A 59 -4.39 -5.65 -0.84
C ILE A 59 -3.47 -6.87 -0.76
N PRO A 60 -3.69 -7.80 0.17
CA PRO A 60 -2.96 -9.06 0.17
C PRO A 60 -3.32 -9.84 -1.08
N LYS A 61 -2.31 -10.22 -1.86
CA LYS A 61 -2.47 -11.10 -3.00
C LYS A 61 -2.67 -12.50 -2.42
N GLU A 62 -3.94 -12.88 -2.24
CA GLU A 62 -4.26 -14.26 -1.89
C GLU A 62 -3.78 -15.15 -3.03
N GLU A 63 -2.60 -15.74 -2.83
CA GLU A 63 -2.12 -16.86 -3.63
C GLU A 63 -3.26 -17.88 -3.65
N GLY A 64 -3.82 -18.05 -4.86
CA GLY A 64 -5.11 -18.70 -5.04
C GLY A 64 -5.19 -20.00 -4.26
N ARG A 65 -6.27 -20.15 -3.49
CA ARG A 65 -6.78 -21.48 -3.15
C ARG A 65 -7.04 -22.22 -4.45
N ARG A 66 -6.02 -22.93 -4.94
CA ARG A 66 -6.12 -23.96 -5.96
C ARG A 66 -5.95 -25.28 -5.24
N TYR A 67 -7.07 -25.79 -4.73
CA TYR A 67 -7.26 -27.19 -4.39
C TYR A 67 -8.33 -27.74 -5.33
#